data_AF-A0A937VAP6-F1
#
_entry.id   AF-A0A937VAP6-F1
#
_cell.length_a   1.000
_cell.length_b   1.000
_cell.length_c   1.000
_cell.angle_alpha   90.00
_cell.angle_beta   90.00
_cell.angle_gamma   90.00
#
_symmetry.space_group_name_H-M   'P 1'
#
loop_
_entity.id
_entity.type
_entity.pdbx_description
1 polymer ?
#
loop_
_entity_poly.entity_id
_entity_poly.type
_entity_poly.pdbx_seq_one_letter_code
_entity_poly.pdbx_strand_id
1 'polypeptide(L)'
;MTRQRVIIMGAAGRDFHNFNVYFRGNPDYEVVAFTATQIPNIEGRTYPAKLAGPDYPRGIPIHPETDLLTLIRGLKAEQVVFAYSDVSHETVMHKASQVLAAGADFRMMGAAGTQIKASKPVVSVGAARTGSGKSQTTRRVAQLLMARG
;
A
#
# COMPACT_ATOMS: atom_id res chain seq x y z
N MET A 1 19.16 16.71 -5.72
CA MET A 1 18.14 16.24 -6.68
C MET A 1 16.78 16.44 -6.04
N THR A 2 15.75 16.79 -6.82
CA THR A 2 14.37 16.90 -6.33
C THR A 2 13.81 15.52 -6.05
N ARG A 3 13.11 15.34 -4.91
CA ARG A 3 12.45 14.06 -4.58
C ARG A 3 11.34 13.80 -5.60
N GLN A 4 11.22 12.56 -6.07
CA GLN A 4 10.16 12.15 -6.98
C GLN A 4 8.82 12.13 -6.24
N ARG A 5 7.81 12.84 -6.76
CA ARG A 5 6.51 13.00 -6.10
C ARG A 5 5.59 11.84 -6.43
N VAL A 6 5.09 11.14 -5.41
CA VAL A 6 4.38 9.87 -5.55
C VAL A 6 2.99 9.93 -4.91
N ILE A 7 1.98 9.41 -5.62
CA ILE A 7 0.68 9.04 -5.04
C ILE A 7 0.66 7.53 -4.85
N ILE A 8 0.14 7.05 -3.72
CA ILE A 8 -0.08 5.61 -3.51
C ILE A 8 -1.58 5.34 -3.48
N MET A 9 -2.08 4.54 -4.43
CA MET A 9 -3.49 4.18 -4.50
C MET A 9 -3.74 2.79 -3.91
N GLY A 10 -4.73 2.65 -3.04
CA GLY A 10 -5.03 1.38 -2.37
C GLY A 10 -6.29 1.41 -1.51
N ALA A 11 -6.43 0.37 -0.67
CA ALA A 11 -7.59 0.16 0.20
C ALA A 11 -7.16 0.01 1.67
N ALA A 12 -6.32 0.93 2.18
CA ALA A 12 -5.93 1.00 3.58
C ALA A 12 -5.28 -0.27 4.15
N GLY A 13 -4.43 -0.91 3.35
CA GLY A 13 -3.64 -2.08 3.73
C GLY A 13 -2.26 -2.02 3.08
N ARG A 14 -2.15 -2.52 1.84
CA ARG A 14 -0.88 -2.62 1.13
C ARG A 14 -0.30 -1.25 0.75
N ASP A 15 -1.12 -0.23 0.53
CA ASP A 15 -0.70 1.17 0.35
C ASP A 15 0.13 1.69 1.54
N PHE A 16 -0.40 1.58 2.76
CA PHE A 16 0.31 1.97 3.97
C PHE A 16 1.52 1.07 4.23
N HIS A 17 1.41 -0.23 3.93
CA HIS A 17 2.53 -1.15 4.02
C HIS A 17 3.68 -0.73 3.09
N ASN A 18 3.41 -0.52 1.80
CA ASN A 18 4.38 -0.08 0.80
C ASN A 18 5.05 1.24 1.23
N PHE A 19 4.26 2.19 1.74
CA PHE A 19 4.79 3.43 2.30
C PHE A 19 5.81 3.15 3.42
N ASN A 20 5.42 2.37 4.42
CA ASN A 20 6.25 2.14 5.61
C ASN A 20 7.55 1.39 5.33
N VAL A 21 7.54 0.46 4.36
CA VAL A 21 8.69 -0.41 4.07
C VAL A 21 9.64 0.13 3.01
N TYR A 22 9.16 0.98 2.09
CA TYR A 22 9.94 1.43 0.94
C TYR A 22 10.08 2.95 0.83
N PHE A 23 9.02 3.71 1.11
CA PHE A 23 9.01 5.16 0.88
C PHE A 23 9.37 5.98 2.13
N ARG A 24 9.02 5.50 3.32
CA ARG A 24 9.27 6.21 4.57
C ARG A 24 10.76 6.37 4.82
N GLY A 25 11.23 7.62 4.92
CA GLY A 25 12.65 7.96 5.11
C GLY A 25 13.52 7.73 3.89
N ASN A 26 12.93 7.42 2.73
CA ASN A 26 13.67 7.29 1.48
C ASN A 26 13.85 8.69 0.86
N PRO A 27 15.08 9.20 0.72
CA PRO A 27 15.32 10.56 0.25
C PRO A 27 14.97 10.78 -1.22
N ASP A 28 14.79 9.71 -2.00
CA ASP A 28 14.48 9.79 -3.43
C ASP A 28 13.00 10.10 -3.69
N TYR A 29 12.13 9.96 -2.68
CA TYR A 29 10.68 10.04 -2.86
C TYR A 29 9.99 10.98 -1.86
N GLU A 30 8.91 11.61 -2.32
CA GLU A 30 7.95 12.35 -1.50
C GLU A 30 6.55 11.79 -1.79
N VAL A 31 5.93 11.13 -0.82
CA VAL A 31 4.56 10.62 -0.96
C VAL A 31 3.59 11.75 -0.63
N VAL A 32 2.98 12.31 -1.67
CA VAL A 32 2.17 13.54 -1.58
C VAL A 32 0.72 13.28 -1.22
N ALA A 33 0.22 12.07 -1.48
CA ALA A 33 -1.11 11.64 -1.12
C ALA A 33 -1.26 10.12 -1.13
N PHE A 34 -2.20 9.63 -0.33
CA PHE A 34 -2.86 8.35 -0.55
C PHE A 34 -4.20 8.57 -1.24
N THR A 35 -4.65 7.60 -2.03
CA THR A 35 -6.05 7.53 -2.45
C THR A 35 -6.70 6.26 -1.96
N ALA A 36 -7.97 6.36 -1.57
CA ALA A 36 -8.76 5.22 -1.12
C ALA A 36 -10.07 5.11 -1.89
N THR A 37 -10.46 3.87 -2.22
CA THR A 37 -11.86 3.55 -2.54
C THR A 37 -12.69 3.55 -1.25
N GLN A 38 -14.02 3.54 -1.38
CA GLN A 38 -14.97 3.74 -0.28
C GLN A 38 -14.88 2.63 0.79
N ILE A 39 -13.88 2.70 1.66
CA ILE A 39 -13.92 2.14 3.01
C ILE A 39 -14.58 3.21 3.87
N PRO A 40 -15.70 2.90 4.55
CA PRO A 40 -16.35 3.84 5.46
C PRO A 40 -15.31 4.43 6.42
N ASN A 41 -15.28 5.77 6.54
CA ASN A 41 -14.43 6.52 7.47
C ASN A 41 -12.91 6.47 7.19
N ILE A 42 -12.47 6.34 5.94
CA ILE A 42 -11.05 6.46 5.57
C ILE A 42 -10.75 7.66 4.66
N GLU A 43 -11.59 7.92 3.66
CA GLU A 43 -11.44 9.10 2.80
C GLU A 43 -11.58 10.41 3.60
N GLY A 44 -10.78 11.42 3.25
CA GLY A 44 -10.72 12.71 3.96
C GLY A 44 -9.91 12.67 5.27
N ARG A 45 -9.37 11.52 5.67
CA ARG A 45 -8.45 11.41 6.80
C ARG A 45 -7.03 11.73 6.38
N THR A 46 -6.16 11.78 7.38
CA THR A 46 -4.72 11.97 7.21
C THR A 46 -4.01 10.75 7.78
N TYR A 47 -3.11 10.15 6.99
CA TYR A 47 -2.15 9.19 7.50
C TYR A 47 -1.26 9.90 8.53
N PRO A 48 -1.25 9.45 9.79
CA PRO A 48 -0.85 10.31 10.91
C PRO A 48 0.66 10.57 10.93
N ALA A 49 1.05 11.82 11.26
CA ALA A 49 2.44 12.26 11.34
C ALA A 49 3.33 11.33 12.19
N LYS A 50 2.80 10.86 13.34
CA LYS A 50 3.51 9.93 14.25
C LYS A 50 3.91 8.59 13.60
N LEU A 51 3.25 8.17 12.51
CA LEU A 51 3.59 6.98 11.74
C LEU A 51 4.38 7.30 10.47
N ALA A 52 4.15 8.49 9.91
CA ALA A 52 4.75 8.96 8.67
C ALA A 52 6.24 9.33 8.83
N GLY A 53 6.66 9.72 10.03
CA GLY A 53 8.05 10.08 10.32
C GLY A 53 8.35 11.57 10.11
N PRO A 54 9.61 11.99 10.29
CA PRO A 54 9.99 13.40 10.39
C PRO A 54 9.76 14.20 9.09
N ASP A 55 9.80 13.55 7.93
CA ASP A 55 9.53 14.18 6.63
C ASP A 55 8.06 14.64 6.47
N TYR A 56 7.14 14.15 7.30
CA TYR A 56 5.70 14.39 7.20
C TYR A 56 5.11 14.90 8.52
N PRO A 57 5.48 16.12 8.99
CA PRO A 57 5.04 16.65 10.28
C PRO A 57 3.53 16.88 10.37
N ARG A 58 2.85 17.03 9.22
CA ARG A 58 1.39 17.14 9.12
C ARG A 58 0.71 15.83 8.74
N GLY A 59 1.46 14.74 8.61
CA GLY A 59 0.97 13.50 8.01
C GLY A 59 0.82 13.60 6.49
N ILE A 60 0.19 12.59 5.89
CA ILE A 60 -0.05 12.49 4.44
C ILE A 60 -1.55 12.43 4.20
N PRO A 61 -2.12 13.30 3.35
CA PRO A 61 -3.57 13.32 3.13
C PRO A 61 -4.04 12.05 2.40
N ILE A 62 -5.26 11.61 2.74
CA ILE A 62 -5.94 10.48 2.11
C ILE A 62 -7.17 11.03 1.39
N HIS A 63 -7.16 10.96 0.07
CA HIS A 63 -8.22 11.48 -0.78
C HIS A 63 -9.12 10.37 -1.33
N PRO A 64 -10.35 10.69 -1.75
CA PRO A 64 -11.14 9.80 -2.58
C PRO A 64 -10.40 9.44 -3.86
N GLU A 65 -10.46 8.17 -4.27
CA GLU A 65 -9.83 7.74 -5.52
C GLU A 65 -10.44 8.40 -6.77
N THR A 66 -11.69 8.89 -6.69
CA THR A 66 -12.33 9.67 -7.75
C THR A 66 -11.54 10.94 -8.10
N ASP A 67 -10.76 11.46 -7.16
CA ASP A 67 -9.99 12.70 -7.34
C ASP A 67 -8.61 12.43 -7.96
N LEU A 68 -8.23 11.16 -8.22
CA LEU A 68 -6.88 10.76 -8.63
C LEU A 68 -6.33 11.60 -9.79
N LEU A 69 -7.11 11.82 -10.85
CA LEU A 69 -6.65 12.58 -12.02
C LEU A 69 -6.38 14.05 -11.70
N THR A 70 -7.22 14.65 -10.84
CA THR A 70 -7.04 16.02 -10.36
C THR A 70 -5.83 16.11 -9.44
N LEU A 71 -5.64 15.13 -8.57
CA LEU A 71 -4.50 15.05 -7.64
C LEU A 71 -3.17 14.90 -8.38
N ILE A 72 -3.11 14.08 -9.43
CA ILE A 72 -1.89 13.91 -10.25
C ILE A 72 -1.42 15.28 -10.75
N ARG A 73 -2.34 16.09 -11.31
CA ARG A 73 -2.01 17.42 -11.84
C ARG A 73 -1.74 18.44 -10.73
N GLY A 74 -2.63 18.53 -9.76
CA GLY A 74 -2.57 19.54 -8.70
C GLY A 74 -1.40 19.36 -7.74
N LEU A 75 -1.06 18.11 -7.43
CA LEU A 75 0.08 17.77 -6.58
C LEU A 75 1.37 17.56 -7.38
N LYS A 76 1.33 17.69 -8.71
CA LYS A 76 2.46 17.41 -9.62
C LYS A 76 3.07 16.03 -9.34
N ALA A 77 2.23 15.01 -9.21
CA ALA A 77 2.70 13.66 -8.98
C ALA A 77 3.33 13.11 -10.27
N GLU A 78 4.53 12.58 -10.15
CA GLU A 78 5.30 12.00 -11.26
C GLU A 78 5.02 10.50 -11.39
N GLN A 79 4.59 9.85 -10.31
CA GLN A 79 4.32 8.42 -10.27
C GLN A 79 3.12 8.09 -9.39
N VAL A 80 2.32 7.12 -9.83
CA VAL A 80 1.27 6.49 -9.03
C VAL A 80 1.65 5.03 -8.77
N VAL A 81 1.71 4.68 -7.48
CA VAL A 81 1.99 3.31 -7.02
C VAL A 81 0.66 2.60 -6.80
N PHE A 82 0.45 1.53 -7.56
CA PHE A 82 -0.72 0.68 -7.44
C PHE A 82 -0.54 -0.34 -6.33
N ALA A 83 -1.36 -0.25 -5.29
CA ALA A 83 -1.26 -1.05 -4.08
C ALA A 83 -2.54 -1.84 -3.74
N TYR A 84 -3.38 -2.16 -4.72
CA TYR A 84 -4.44 -3.17 -4.53
C TYR A 84 -3.88 -4.59 -4.69
N SER A 85 -4.59 -5.57 -4.11
CA SER A 85 -4.20 -6.99 -4.14
C SER A 85 -5.29 -7.93 -4.64
N ASP A 86 -6.54 -7.48 -4.70
CA ASP A 86 -7.71 -8.32 -5.04
C ASP A 86 -8.62 -7.60 -6.04
N VAL A 87 -8.11 -7.42 -7.27
CA VAL A 87 -8.86 -6.82 -8.37
C VAL A 87 -8.58 -7.59 -9.67
N SER A 88 -9.48 -7.49 -10.64
CA SER A 88 -9.28 -8.07 -11.96
C SER A 88 -8.10 -7.43 -12.69
N HIS A 89 -7.45 -8.19 -13.58
CA HIS A 89 -6.45 -7.66 -14.50
C HIS A 89 -6.96 -6.43 -15.27
N GLU A 90 -8.19 -6.49 -15.77
CA GLU A 90 -8.85 -5.38 -16.47
C GLU A 90 -8.89 -4.10 -15.61
N THR A 91 -9.25 -4.22 -14.33
CA THR A 91 -9.26 -3.09 -13.40
C THR A 91 -7.87 -2.48 -13.27
N VAL A 92 -6.82 -3.30 -13.12
CA VAL A 92 -5.43 -2.83 -13.06
C VAL A 92 -5.08 -2.03 -14.32
N MET A 93 -5.40 -2.58 -15.49
CA MET A 93 -5.05 -1.95 -16.77
C MET A 93 -5.87 -0.67 -17.03
N HIS A 94 -7.13 -0.62 -16.62
CA HIS A 94 -7.92 0.62 -16.68
C HIS A 94 -7.31 1.73 -15.80
N LYS A 95 -6.88 1.40 -14.58
CA LYS A 95 -6.20 2.37 -13.70
C LYS A 95 -4.86 2.81 -14.29
N ALA A 96 -4.07 1.89 -14.84
CA ALA A 96 -2.81 2.23 -15.50
C ALA A 96 -3.03 3.22 -16.66
N SER A 97 -3.99 2.94 -17.55
CA SER A 97 -4.33 3.84 -18.66
C SER A 97 -4.77 5.22 -18.21
N GLN A 98 -5.58 5.31 -17.14
CA GLN A 98 -6.01 6.58 -16.55
C GLN A 98 -4.83 7.40 -15.99
N VAL A 99 -3.92 6.75 -15.27
CA VAL A 99 -2.71 7.38 -14.70
C VAL A 99 -1.78 7.90 -15.79
N LEU A 100 -1.49 7.07 -16.80
CA LEU A 100 -0.63 7.43 -17.92
C LEU A 100 -1.23 8.58 -18.74
N ALA A 101 -2.55 8.58 -18.97
CA ALA A 101 -3.24 9.67 -19.65
C ALA A 101 -3.20 11.00 -18.86
N ALA A 102 -3.03 10.94 -17.54
CA ALA A 102 -2.83 12.11 -16.70
C ALA A 102 -1.36 12.58 -16.63
N GLY A 103 -0.43 11.84 -17.25
CA GLY A 103 0.98 12.21 -17.37
C GLY A 103 1.90 11.71 -16.26
N ALA A 104 1.43 10.79 -15.40
CA ALA A 104 2.26 10.17 -14.37
C ALA A 104 2.63 8.73 -14.74
N ASP A 105 3.77 8.25 -14.25
CA ASP A 105 4.15 6.84 -14.36
C ASP A 105 3.23 5.96 -13.52
N PHE A 106 2.93 4.76 -14.02
CA PHE A 106 2.22 3.74 -13.26
C PHE A 106 3.19 2.65 -12.79
N ARG A 107 3.25 2.40 -11.48
CA ARG A 107 4.17 1.40 -10.90
C ARG A 107 3.43 0.36 -10.06
N MET A 108 3.70 -0.92 -10.35
CA MET A 108 3.39 -2.04 -9.46
C MET A 108 4.67 -2.49 -8.75
N MET A 109 4.63 -2.58 -7.43
CA MET A 109 5.80 -2.98 -6.65
C MET A 109 5.87 -4.50 -6.51
N GLY A 110 7.02 -5.08 -6.86
CA GLY A 110 7.32 -6.48 -6.61
C GLY A 110 7.58 -6.79 -5.13
N ALA A 111 7.68 -8.09 -4.82
CA ALA A 111 7.89 -8.59 -3.47
C ALA A 111 9.23 -8.13 -2.87
N ALA A 112 10.31 -8.08 -3.65
CA ALA A 112 11.65 -7.74 -3.15
C ALA A 112 11.71 -6.36 -2.49
N GLY A 113 10.94 -5.38 -3.00
CA GLY A 113 10.90 -4.03 -2.44
C GLY A 113 9.85 -3.82 -1.35
N THR A 114 9.00 -4.81 -1.09
CA THR A 114 7.87 -4.67 -0.15
C THR A 114 7.85 -5.74 0.94
N GLN A 115 8.68 -6.78 0.87
CA GLN A 115 8.78 -7.79 1.91
C GLN A 115 9.67 -7.33 3.07
N ILE A 116 9.28 -7.74 4.27
CA ILE A 116 10.08 -7.56 5.49
C ILE A 116 10.89 -8.84 5.71
N LYS A 117 12.19 -8.71 5.91
CA LYS A 117 13.06 -9.84 6.25
C LYS A 117 12.71 -10.34 7.65
N ALA A 118 12.31 -11.60 7.76
CA ALA A 118 12.03 -12.21 9.05
C ALA A 118 13.34 -12.56 9.78
N SER A 119 13.42 -12.22 11.07
CA SER A 119 14.50 -12.67 11.97
C SER A 119 14.27 -14.05 12.58
N LYS A 120 13.10 -14.64 12.30
CA LYS A 120 12.67 -15.96 12.78
C LYS A 120 12.15 -16.80 11.62
N PRO A 121 12.14 -18.14 11.73
CA PRO A 121 11.45 -19.00 10.78
C PRO A 121 9.98 -18.61 10.64
N VAL A 122 9.49 -18.55 9.40
CA VAL A 122 8.10 -18.21 9.08
C VAL A 122 7.39 -19.44 8.53
N VAL A 123 6.28 -19.82 9.16
CA VAL A 123 5.39 -20.87 8.68
C VAL A 123 4.13 -20.22 8.12
N SER A 124 3.88 -20.39 6.81
CA SER A 124 2.68 -19.87 6.15
C SER A 124 1.63 -20.97 6.01
N VAL A 125 0.39 -20.68 6.43
CA VAL A 125 -0.76 -21.60 6.31
C VAL A 125 -1.67 -21.09 5.20
N GLY A 126 -1.47 -21.63 4.00
CA GLY A 126 -2.27 -21.32 2.81
C GLY A 126 -3.57 -22.12 2.71
N ALA A 127 -4.49 -21.69 1.85
CA ALA A 127 -5.66 -22.48 1.46
C ALA A 127 -6.16 -22.10 0.07
N ALA A 128 -6.72 -23.09 -0.64
CA ALA A 128 -7.28 -22.91 -1.98
C ALA A 128 -8.58 -22.09 -2.03
N ARG A 129 -9.35 -22.02 -0.93
CA ARG A 129 -10.57 -21.20 -0.86
C ARG A 129 -10.81 -20.60 0.53
N THR A 130 -11.69 -19.61 0.59
CA THR A 130 -12.20 -19.06 1.85
C THR A 130 -13.03 -20.12 2.59
N GLY A 131 -12.93 -20.15 3.91
CA GLY A 131 -13.62 -21.15 4.75
C GLY A 131 -12.90 -22.50 4.90
N SER A 132 -11.77 -22.75 4.24
CA SER A 132 -11.02 -24.02 4.34
C SER A 132 -10.26 -24.25 5.66
N GLY A 133 -10.56 -23.51 6.73
CA GLY A 133 -9.98 -23.77 8.05
C GLY A 133 -8.54 -23.27 8.28
N LYS A 134 -8.07 -22.25 7.55
CA LYS A 134 -6.74 -21.63 7.76
C LYS A 134 -6.53 -21.25 9.23
N SER A 135 -7.47 -20.54 9.84
CA SER A 135 -7.34 -20.05 11.22
C SER A 135 -7.30 -21.17 12.25
N GLN A 136 -8.04 -22.27 12.05
CA GLN A 136 -8.02 -23.46 12.90
C GLN A 136 -6.67 -24.15 12.80
N THR A 137 -6.18 -24.35 11.57
CA THR A 137 -4.88 -24.97 11.29
C THR A 137 -3.74 -24.13 11.88
N THR A 138 -3.73 -22.81 11.67
CA THR A 138 -2.75 -21.89 12.25
C THR A 138 -2.73 -21.99 13.77
N ARG A 139 -3.90 -22.00 14.43
CA ARG A 139 -3.99 -22.14 15.89
C ARG A 139 -3.42 -23.47 16.37
N ARG A 140 -3.70 -24.57 15.68
CA ARG A 140 -3.18 -25.89 16.05
C ARG A 140 -1.66 -25.96 15.89
N VAL A 141 -1.12 -25.46 14.78
CA VAL A 141 0.33 -25.38 14.55
C VAL A 141 1.01 -24.53 15.63
N ALA A 142 0.45 -23.36 15.94
CA ALA A 142 0.98 -22.50 17.00
C ALA A 142 0.99 -23.20 18.37
N GLN A 143 -0.09 -23.89 18.75
CA GLN A 143 -0.16 -24.66 20.00
C GLN A 143 0.91 -25.76 20.06
N LEU A 144 1.11 -26.49 18.97
CA LEU A 144 2.11 -27.56 18.91
C LEU A 144 3.54 -27.03 19.01
N LEU A 145 3.83 -25.87 18.42
CA LEU A 145 5.13 -25.22 18.55
C LEU A 145 5.34 -24.72 19.98
N MET A 146 4.37 -24.00 20.57
CA MET A 146 4.48 -23.51 21.95
C MET A 146 4.68 -24.65 22.98
N ALA A 147 4.06 -25.81 22.76
CA ALA A 147 4.24 -26.97 23.65
C ALA A 147 5.65 -27.59 23.59
N ARG A 148 6.45 -27.24 22.57
CA ARG A 148 7.82 -27.73 22.39
C ARG A 148 8.90 -26.75 22.88
N GLY A 149 8.50 -25.57 23.37
CA GLY A 149 9.39 -24.46 23.74
C GLY A 149 9.69 -23.53 22.57
#